data_AF-A0A3N5UIS0-F1
#
_entry.id   AF-A0A3N5UIS0-F1
#
_cell.length_a   1.000
_cell.length_b   1.000
_cell.length_c   1.000
_cell.angle_alpha   90.00
_cell.angle_beta   90.00
_cell.angle_gamma   90.00
#
_symmetry.space_group_name_H-M   'P 1'
#
loop_
_entity.id
_entity.type
_entity.pdbx_description
1 polymer ?
#
loop_
_entity_poly.entity_id
_entity_poly.type
_entity_poly.pdbx_seq_one_letter_code
_entity_poly.pdbx_strand_id
1 'polypeptide(L)'
;MTRNAGIDRRRFLSSTATGLLAATTGALLGTSCRSTQSRSSAAGRKVIVGGHPWVYAATQPKYDIYPILDQIFADMSYAGLDGIELMHTALRPDDSVEHIRELSRKYALPIIGTSFGGDMWDRRQHEAIFDDADLVVNRLARLGGWTFGVSVGRTPQPKTEEQLDA
;
A
#
# COMPACT_ATOMS: atom_id res chain seq x y z
N MET A 1 12.88 27.06 20.15
CA MET A 1 13.33 25.66 19.98
C MET A 1 12.77 24.82 21.12
N THR A 2 11.57 24.26 20.95
CA THR A 2 10.95 23.33 21.90
C THR A 2 11.21 21.90 21.43
N ARG A 3 11.96 21.15 22.23
CA ARG A 3 12.31 19.74 21.95
C ARG A 3 11.08 18.86 22.15
N ASN A 4 10.81 18.01 21.16
CA ASN A 4 9.76 17.01 21.17
C ASN A 4 10.13 15.91 22.18
N ALA A 5 9.34 15.73 23.24
CA ALA A 5 9.54 14.66 24.22
C ALA A 5 8.90 13.37 23.67
N GLY A 6 9.75 12.46 23.17
CA GLY A 6 9.31 11.15 22.68
C GLY A 6 8.70 10.30 23.79
N ILE A 7 7.61 9.59 23.48
CA ILE A 7 6.91 8.70 24.40
C ILE A 7 7.84 7.53 24.77
N ASP A 8 8.09 7.35 26.07
CA ASP A 8 8.94 6.29 26.62
C ASP A 8 8.24 4.93 26.59
N ARG A 9 8.94 3.91 26.06
CA ARG A 9 8.50 2.50 25.95
C ARG A 9 8.01 1.93 27.28
N ARG A 10 8.54 2.40 28.41
CA ARG A 10 8.10 1.95 29.75
C ARG A 10 6.67 2.37 30.08
N ARG A 11 6.24 3.53 29.61
CA ARG A 11 4.89 4.05 29.87
C ARG A 11 3.81 3.29 29.10
N PHE A 12 4.17 2.74 27.93
CA PHE A 12 3.29 1.93 27.10
C PHE A 12 3.02 0.54 27.70
N LEU A 13 4.01 -0.07 28.36
CA LEU A 13 3.85 -1.39 28.98
C LEU A 13 3.09 -1.34 30.32
N SER A 14 3.08 -0.18 31.00
CA SER A 14 2.30 -0.01 32.24
C SER A 14 0.78 0.06 32.00
N SER A 15 0.32 0.42 30.80
CA SER A 15 -1.12 0.53 30.49
C SER A 15 -1.85 -0.82 30.36
N THR A 16 -1.14 -1.95 30.27
CA THR A 16 -1.74 -3.28 30.05
C THR A 16 -1.97 -4.11 31.32
N ALA A 17 -1.60 -3.62 32.51
CA ALA A 17 -1.63 -4.42 33.75
C ALA A 17 -2.76 -4.07 34.74
N THR A 18 -3.63 -3.09 34.47
CA THR A 18 -4.64 -2.62 35.43
C THR A 18 -6.06 -3.05 35.03
N GLY A 19 -6.26 -4.36 34.87
CA GLY A 19 -7.55 -4.92 34.42
C GLY A 19 -7.92 -6.24 35.09
N LEU A 20 -7.56 -6.44 36.36
CA LEU A 20 -8.07 -7.55 37.17
C LEU A 20 -8.18 -7.07 38.62
N LEU A 21 -9.35 -7.31 39.23
CA LEU A 21 -9.77 -7.11 40.64
C LEU A 21 -10.81 -6.01 40.87
N ALA A 22 -12.09 -6.40 40.83
CA ALA A 22 -13.09 -5.94 41.78
C ALA A 22 -14.25 -6.93 41.82
N ALA A 23 -14.13 -7.94 42.69
CA ALA A 23 -15.24 -8.80 43.08
C ALA A 23 -15.91 -8.24 44.35
N THR A 24 -17.24 -8.32 44.36
CA THR A 24 -18.13 -8.54 45.53
C THR A 24 -18.11 -7.56 46.71
N THR A 25 -19.16 -6.75 46.84
CA THR A 25 -20.14 -6.70 47.98
C THR A 25 -20.92 -5.38 47.97
N GLY A 26 -22.25 -5.42 48.14
CA GLY A 26 -23.06 -4.22 48.43
C GLY A 26 -24.34 -4.10 47.61
N ALA A 27 -25.44 -4.50 48.22
CA ALA A 27 -26.78 -4.49 47.66
C ALA A 27 -27.45 -3.09 47.76
N LEU A 28 -28.40 -2.85 46.84
CA LEU A 28 -29.62 -2.01 46.97
C LEU A 28 -29.44 -0.49 47.14
N LEU A 29 -29.75 0.25 46.07
CA LEU A 29 -30.80 1.29 45.99
C LEU A 29 -30.57 2.18 44.75
N GLY A 30 -31.63 2.37 43.96
CA GLY A 30 -31.85 3.64 43.28
C GLY A 30 -31.27 3.82 41.87
N THR A 31 -32.18 3.80 40.90
CA THR A 31 -32.27 4.82 39.84
C THR A 31 -31.24 4.76 38.71
N SER A 32 -31.68 4.14 37.62
CA SER A 32 -31.67 4.70 36.26
C SER A 32 -30.51 5.60 35.85
N CYS A 33 -29.29 5.08 35.97
CA CYS A 33 -28.20 5.50 35.10
C CYS A 33 -27.68 4.24 34.43
N ARG A 34 -28.45 3.70 33.46
CA ARG A 34 -27.82 2.90 32.40
C ARG A 34 -26.88 3.87 31.72
N SER A 35 -25.62 3.86 32.14
CA SER A 35 -24.54 4.31 31.30
C SER A 35 -24.65 3.44 30.05
N THR A 36 -25.28 3.99 29.03
CA THR A 36 -24.92 3.66 27.67
C THR A 36 -23.45 4.05 27.60
N GLN A 37 -22.56 3.14 28.00
CA GLN A 37 -21.29 3.01 27.33
C GLN A 37 -21.69 2.77 25.88
N SER A 38 -21.94 3.87 25.17
CA SER A 38 -21.49 4.01 23.81
C SER A 38 -20.05 3.54 23.89
N ARG A 39 -19.85 2.26 23.57
CA ARG A 39 -18.61 1.84 22.97
C ARG A 39 -18.56 2.75 21.76
N SER A 40 -17.91 3.90 21.91
CA SER A 40 -17.31 4.56 20.78
C SER A 40 -16.47 3.45 20.18
N SER A 41 -16.99 2.81 19.15
CA SER A 41 -16.19 2.06 18.22
C SER A 41 -15.32 3.11 17.54
N ALA A 42 -14.33 3.63 18.27
CA ALA A 42 -13.04 3.89 17.70
C ALA A 42 -12.47 2.52 17.33
N ALA A 43 -13.18 1.81 16.43
CA ALA A 43 -12.58 0.83 15.58
C ALA A 43 -11.62 1.67 14.76
N GLY A 44 -10.39 1.81 15.26
CA GLY A 44 -9.34 2.54 14.59
C GLY A 44 -9.30 2.02 13.15
N ARG A 45 -9.25 2.94 12.18
CA ARG A 45 -9.17 2.56 10.77
C ARG A 45 -7.98 1.62 10.63
N LYS A 46 -8.21 0.40 10.11
CA LYS A 46 -7.15 -0.57 9.87
C LYS A 46 -6.04 0.10 9.07
N VAL A 47 -4.80 -0.03 9.53
CA VAL A 47 -3.62 0.36 8.74
C VAL A 47 -3.47 -0.65 7.62
N ILE A 48 -3.51 -0.18 6.38
CA ILE A 48 -3.34 -1.02 5.18
C ILE A 48 -1.85 -1.30 5.00
N VAL A 49 -1.49 -2.57 4.89
CA VAL A 49 -0.12 -3.01 4.59
C VAL A 49 -0.08 -3.65 3.20
N GLY A 50 0.47 -2.94 2.23
CA GLY A 50 0.65 -3.41 0.85
C GLY A 50 2.06 -3.90 0.56
N GLY A 51 2.21 -4.70 -0.50
CA GLY A 51 3.50 -5.19 -0.99
C GLY A 51 3.82 -4.75 -2.42
N HIS A 52 5.09 -4.43 -2.68
CA HIS A 52 5.61 -4.20 -4.03
C HIS A 52 6.52 -5.38 -4.46
N PRO A 53 6.31 -6.01 -5.63
CA PRO A 53 6.97 -7.26 -5.99
C PRO A 53 8.40 -7.10 -6.53
N TRP A 54 9.09 -6.01 -6.22
CA TRP A 54 10.45 -5.75 -6.73
C TRP A 54 11.44 -6.89 -6.46
N VAL A 55 11.34 -7.54 -5.28
CA VAL A 55 12.22 -8.66 -4.92
C VAL A 55 12.04 -9.85 -5.85
N TYR A 56 10.82 -10.09 -6.35
CA TYR A 56 10.57 -11.10 -7.38
C TYR A 56 11.18 -10.65 -8.71
N ALA A 57 10.90 -9.42 -9.12
CA ALA A 57 11.37 -8.84 -10.38
C ALA A 57 12.91 -8.90 -10.52
N ALA A 58 13.64 -8.61 -9.43
CA ALA A 58 15.10 -8.62 -9.40
C ALA A 58 15.73 -9.97 -9.81
N THR A 59 14.96 -11.06 -9.72
CA THR A 59 15.40 -12.41 -10.11
C THR A 59 14.93 -12.83 -11.52
N GLN A 60 14.05 -12.07 -12.14
CA GLN A 60 13.47 -12.41 -13.44
C GLN A 60 14.26 -11.80 -14.61
N PRO A 61 14.31 -12.49 -15.76
CA PRO A 61 14.82 -11.90 -16.99
C PRO A 61 14.11 -10.58 -17.31
N LYS A 62 14.88 -9.52 -17.57
CA LYS A 62 14.37 -8.17 -17.89
C LYS A 62 13.47 -7.56 -16.80
N TYR A 63 13.52 -8.08 -15.57
CA TYR A 63 12.64 -7.66 -14.48
C TYR A 63 11.15 -7.87 -14.77
N ASP A 64 10.82 -8.77 -15.70
CA ASP A 64 9.45 -9.04 -16.09
C ASP A 64 8.79 -10.00 -15.09
N ILE A 65 7.80 -9.49 -14.36
CA ILE A 65 7.03 -10.25 -13.39
C ILE A 65 5.77 -10.88 -13.98
N TYR A 66 5.36 -10.50 -15.20
CA TYR A 66 4.10 -10.94 -15.78
C TYR A 66 3.95 -12.48 -15.80
N PRO A 67 4.98 -13.25 -16.19
CA PRO A 67 4.88 -14.72 -16.23
C PRO A 67 4.74 -15.39 -14.85
N ILE A 68 5.03 -14.67 -13.76
CA ILE A 68 5.05 -15.21 -12.39
C ILE A 68 4.04 -14.52 -11.46
N LEU A 69 3.07 -13.77 -12.01
CA LEU A 69 2.08 -13.07 -11.19
C LEU A 69 1.26 -14.02 -10.32
N ASP A 70 0.94 -15.23 -10.80
CA ASP A 70 0.19 -16.21 -9.99
C ASP A 70 0.94 -16.57 -8.69
N GLN A 71 2.25 -16.79 -8.77
CA GLN A 71 3.10 -17.04 -7.61
C GLN A 71 3.14 -15.82 -6.67
N ILE A 72 3.33 -14.62 -7.23
CA ILE A 72 3.41 -13.37 -6.45
C ILE A 72 2.11 -13.13 -5.67
N PHE A 73 0.96 -13.27 -6.32
CA PHE A 73 -0.34 -13.08 -5.66
C PHE A 73 -0.56 -14.15 -4.58
N ALA A 74 -0.17 -15.40 -4.84
CA ALA A 74 -0.24 -16.48 -3.85
C ALA A 74 0.59 -16.17 -2.61
N ASP A 75 1.86 -15.82 -2.79
CA ASP A 75 2.79 -15.55 -1.70
C ASP A 75 2.37 -14.33 -0.87
N MET A 76 1.96 -13.24 -1.54
CA MET A 76 1.54 -12.01 -0.86
C MET A 76 0.22 -12.17 -0.11
N SER A 77 -0.73 -12.92 -0.68
CA SER A 77 -1.97 -13.29 0.02
C SER A 77 -1.68 -14.18 1.22
N TYR A 78 -0.82 -15.20 1.06
CA TYR A 78 -0.38 -16.07 2.15
C TYR A 78 0.31 -15.29 3.28
N ALA A 79 1.10 -14.26 2.94
CA ALA A 79 1.74 -13.36 3.91
C ALA A 79 0.76 -12.44 4.65
N GLY A 80 -0.52 -12.42 4.27
CA GLY A 80 -1.56 -11.61 4.91
C GLY A 80 -1.50 -10.13 4.54
N LEU A 81 -0.94 -9.80 3.37
CA LEU A 81 -0.94 -8.42 2.87
C LEU A 81 -2.36 -7.99 2.48
N ASP A 82 -2.62 -6.68 2.65
CA ASP A 82 -3.93 -6.09 2.36
C ASP A 82 -4.11 -5.75 0.89
N GLY A 83 -3.04 -5.80 0.10
CA GLY A 83 -3.08 -5.55 -1.33
C GLY A 83 -1.69 -5.45 -1.96
N ILE A 84 -1.67 -5.32 -3.28
CA ILE A 84 -0.45 -5.32 -4.10
C ILE A 84 -0.31 -4.02 -4.88
N GLU A 85 0.89 -3.43 -4.81
CA GLU A 85 1.34 -2.37 -5.71
C GLU A 85 2.12 -2.99 -6.86
N LEU A 86 1.54 -3.04 -8.06
CA LEU A 86 2.16 -3.70 -9.22
C LEU A 86 3.36 -2.92 -9.76
N MET A 87 4.25 -3.56 -10.51
CA MET A 87 5.13 -2.83 -11.43
C MET A 87 4.34 -2.49 -12.69
N HIS A 88 4.46 -1.25 -13.20
CA HIS A 88 3.72 -0.78 -14.39
C HIS A 88 3.90 -1.70 -15.61
N THR A 89 5.03 -2.39 -15.73
CA THR A 89 5.29 -3.38 -16.78
C THR A 89 4.26 -4.50 -16.80
N ALA A 90 3.72 -4.92 -15.65
CA ALA A 90 2.68 -5.94 -15.56
C ALA A 90 1.35 -5.50 -16.18
N LEU A 91 1.17 -4.19 -16.37
CA LEU A 91 -0.02 -3.61 -16.99
C LEU A 91 0.14 -3.40 -18.51
N ARG A 92 1.30 -3.73 -19.11
CA ARG A 92 1.56 -3.53 -20.54
C ARG A 92 1.02 -4.63 -21.47
N PRO A 93 0.96 -5.92 -21.10
CA PRO A 93 0.33 -6.95 -21.93
C PRO A 93 -1.16 -6.66 -22.18
N ASP A 94 -1.67 -7.03 -23.35
CA ASP A 94 -3.04 -6.69 -23.78
C ASP A 94 -4.12 -7.33 -22.91
N ASP A 95 -3.85 -8.51 -22.38
CA ASP A 95 -4.73 -9.28 -21.50
C ASP A 95 -4.52 -8.98 -20.00
N SER A 96 -3.64 -8.03 -19.67
CA SER A 96 -3.23 -7.74 -18.30
C SER A 96 -4.39 -7.45 -17.36
N VAL A 97 -5.38 -6.69 -17.81
CA VAL A 97 -6.51 -6.29 -16.96
C VAL A 97 -7.38 -7.49 -16.59
N GLU A 98 -7.63 -8.39 -17.53
CA GLU A 98 -8.42 -9.60 -17.32
C GLU A 98 -7.65 -10.57 -16.44
N HIS A 99 -6.39 -10.86 -16.79
CA HIS A 99 -5.52 -11.78 -16.05
C HIS A 99 -5.30 -11.33 -14.60
N ILE A 100 -4.93 -10.06 -14.37
CA ILE A 100 -4.71 -9.52 -13.02
C ILE A 100 -6.00 -9.52 -12.19
N ARG A 101 -7.15 -9.24 -12.81
CA ARG A 101 -8.44 -9.29 -12.11
C ARG A 101 -8.77 -10.71 -11.65
N GLU A 102 -8.47 -11.72 -12.46
CA GLU A 102 -8.63 -13.12 -12.08
C GLU A 102 -7.74 -13.49 -10.89
N LEU A 103 -6.47 -13.10 -10.91
CA LEU A 103 -5.54 -13.31 -9.80
C LEU A 103 -5.98 -12.59 -8.53
N SER A 104 -6.37 -11.32 -8.64
CA SER A 104 -6.88 -10.53 -7.51
C SER A 104 -8.07 -11.19 -6.83
N ARG A 105 -8.99 -11.77 -7.62
CA ARG A 105 -10.14 -12.54 -7.10
C ARG A 105 -9.71 -13.86 -6.49
N LYS A 106 -8.86 -14.63 -7.19
CA LYS A 106 -8.37 -15.96 -6.76
C LYS A 106 -7.71 -15.90 -5.39
N TYR A 107 -6.94 -14.85 -5.14
CA TYR A 107 -6.14 -14.69 -3.92
C TYR A 107 -6.70 -13.68 -2.93
N ALA A 108 -7.90 -13.13 -3.19
CA ALA A 108 -8.53 -12.07 -2.39
C ALA A 108 -7.57 -10.90 -2.08
N LEU A 109 -6.71 -10.55 -3.04
CA LEU A 109 -5.66 -9.55 -2.89
C LEU A 109 -5.94 -8.38 -3.85
N PRO A 110 -6.45 -7.24 -3.37
CA PRO A 110 -6.81 -6.12 -4.22
C PRO A 110 -5.56 -5.39 -4.76
N ILE A 111 -5.70 -4.78 -5.94
CA ILE A 111 -4.69 -3.90 -6.49
C ILE A 111 -4.82 -2.53 -5.82
N ILE A 112 -3.76 -2.06 -5.16
CA ILE A 112 -3.76 -0.77 -4.46
C ILE A 112 -3.10 0.33 -5.30
N GLY A 113 -2.25 -0.06 -6.24
CA GLY A 113 -1.53 0.87 -7.08
C GLY A 113 -0.54 0.23 -8.03
N THR A 114 0.27 1.07 -8.64
CA THR A 114 1.42 0.63 -9.43
C THR A 114 2.57 1.63 -9.33
N SER A 115 3.81 1.13 -9.41
CA SER A 115 5.00 1.93 -9.63
C SER A 115 5.25 2.12 -11.11
N PHE A 116 5.47 3.35 -11.53
CA PHE A 116 5.78 3.78 -12.89
C PHE A 116 7.16 4.44 -12.93
N GLY A 117 7.90 4.21 -14.00
CA GLY A 117 9.24 4.78 -14.16
C GLY A 117 9.50 5.19 -15.60
N GLY A 118 10.17 6.32 -15.75
CA GLY A 118 10.66 6.82 -17.03
C GLY A 118 11.70 7.91 -16.80
N ASP A 119 12.56 8.14 -17.79
CA ASP A 119 13.54 9.24 -17.76
C ASP A 119 12.84 10.58 -18.03
N MET A 120 12.05 11.04 -17.06
CA MET A 120 11.23 12.26 -17.16
C MET A 120 12.07 13.53 -17.34
N TRP A 121 13.36 13.46 -17.00
CA TRP A 121 14.32 14.54 -17.25
C TRP A 121 14.71 14.68 -18.73
N ASP A 122 14.43 13.67 -19.56
CA ASP A 122 14.75 13.68 -20.99
C ASP A 122 13.50 14.04 -21.82
N ARG A 123 13.39 15.31 -22.21
CA ARG A 123 12.29 15.82 -23.04
C ARG A 123 12.08 15.03 -24.33
N ARG A 124 13.11 14.37 -24.86
CA ARG A 124 13.02 13.56 -26.07
C ARG A 124 12.22 12.27 -25.86
N GLN A 125 12.00 11.87 -24.61
CA GLN A 125 11.25 10.66 -24.24
C GLN A 125 9.83 10.96 -23.75
N HIS A 126 9.46 12.24 -23.58
CA HIS A 126 8.19 12.64 -22.97
C HIS A 126 6.96 12.06 -23.65
N GLU A 127 6.90 12.13 -24.98
CA GLU A 127 5.78 11.58 -25.75
C GLU A 127 5.58 10.08 -25.44
N ALA A 128 6.66 9.29 -25.56
CA ALA A 128 6.60 7.86 -25.26
C ALA A 128 6.28 7.55 -23.79
N ILE A 129 6.79 8.36 -22.85
CA ILE A 129 6.49 8.23 -21.42
C ILE A 129 5.02 8.51 -21.15
N PHE A 130 4.44 9.53 -21.77
CA PHE A 130 3.03 9.88 -21.58
C PHE A 130 2.09 8.87 -22.23
N ASP A 131 2.43 8.35 -23.41
CA ASP A 131 1.66 7.27 -24.05
C ASP A 131 1.63 6.00 -23.18
N ASP A 132 2.78 5.59 -22.63
CA ASP A 132 2.84 4.44 -21.72
C ASP A 132 2.12 4.73 -20.39
N ALA A 133 2.24 5.95 -19.85
CA ALA A 133 1.53 6.35 -18.64
C ALA A 133 0.00 6.34 -18.86
N ASP A 134 -0.49 6.82 -20.00
CA ASP A 134 -1.93 6.81 -20.32
C ASP A 134 -2.45 5.37 -20.36
N LEU A 135 -1.74 4.47 -21.05
CA LEU A 135 -2.08 3.05 -21.07
C LEU A 135 -2.12 2.45 -19.65
N VAL A 136 -1.07 2.69 -18.85
CA VAL A 136 -0.92 2.13 -17.51
C VAL A 136 -1.99 2.66 -16.57
N VAL A 137 -2.25 3.97 -16.55
CA VAL A 137 -3.24 4.61 -15.67
C VAL A 137 -4.64 4.12 -16.00
N ASN A 138 -5.01 4.04 -17.29
CA ASN A 138 -6.32 3.53 -17.68
C ASN A 138 -6.51 2.06 -17.29
N ARG A 139 -5.48 1.22 -17.43
CA ARG A 139 -5.52 -0.19 -17.01
C ARG A 139 -5.56 -0.34 -15.49
N LEU A 140 -4.81 0.47 -14.74
CA LEU A 140 -4.86 0.53 -13.28
C LEU A 140 -6.26 0.91 -12.78
N ALA A 141 -6.88 1.91 -13.40
CA ALA A 141 -8.24 2.36 -13.05
C ALA A 141 -9.27 1.24 -13.27
N ARG A 142 -9.16 0.47 -14.36
CA ARG A 142 -10.02 -0.71 -14.64
C ARG A 142 -9.86 -1.84 -13.61
N LEU A 143 -8.74 -1.86 -12.87
CA LEU A 143 -8.47 -2.80 -11.78
C LEU A 143 -8.86 -2.24 -10.40
N GLY A 144 -9.29 -0.98 -10.33
CA GLY A 144 -9.67 -0.32 -9.08
C GLY A 144 -8.49 0.18 -8.25
N GLY A 145 -7.27 0.22 -8.80
CA GLY A 145 -6.11 0.78 -8.12
C GLY A 145 -6.20 2.30 -7.98
N TRP A 146 -5.64 2.85 -6.90
CA TRP A 146 -5.79 4.27 -6.55
C TRP A 146 -4.46 5.00 -6.28
N THR A 147 -3.33 4.29 -6.35
CA THR A 147 -2.00 4.86 -6.13
C THR A 147 -1.14 4.71 -7.38
N PHE A 148 -0.59 5.81 -7.87
CA PHE A 148 0.34 5.82 -9.01
C PHE A 148 1.68 6.39 -8.54
N GLY A 149 2.61 5.50 -8.17
CA GLY A 149 3.92 5.88 -7.67
C GLY A 149 4.86 6.19 -8.84
N VAL A 150 5.45 7.39 -8.87
CA VAL A 150 6.27 7.83 -10.02
C VAL A 150 7.74 7.94 -9.64
N SER A 151 8.60 7.27 -10.41
CA SER A 151 10.05 7.46 -10.39
C SER A 151 10.50 8.22 -11.63
N VAL A 152 11.15 9.37 -11.43
CA VAL A 152 11.49 10.35 -12.49
C VAL A 152 12.80 10.05 -13.23
N GLY A 153 13.29 8.82 -13.13
CA GLY A 153 14.56 8.39 -13.74
C GLY A 153 15.80 9.00 -13.08
N ARG A 154 16.98 8.52 -13.50
CA ARG A 154 18.26 9.00 -12.99
C ARG A 154 19.23 9.31 -14.12
N THR A 155 20.02 10.35 -13.92
CA THR A 155 21.18 10.69 -14.74
C THR A 155 22.46 10.22 -14.03
N PRO A 156 23.57 9.96 -14.76
CA PRO A 156 24.86 9.63 -14.13
C PRO A 156 25.43 10.75 -13.26
N GLN A 157 25.10 12.01 -13.59
CA GLN A 157 25.45 13.21 -12.84
C GLN A 157 24.19 13.80 -12.18
N PRO A 158 24.29 14.69 -11.18
CA PRO A 158 23.15 15.48 -10.73
C PRO A 158 22.43 16.14 -11.91
N LYS A 159 21.09 16.14 -11.88
CA LYS A 159 20.27 16.75 -12.95
C LYS A 159 20.56 18.25 -13.02
N THR A 160 20.61 18.82 -14.23
CA THR A 160 20.66 20.28 -14.43
C THR A 160 19.31 20.92 -14.11
N GLU A 161 19.26 22.25 -14.01
CA GLU A 161 17.99 22.98 -13.81
C GLU A 161 17.00 22.68 -14.94
N GLU A 162 17.45 22.66 -16.20
CA GLU A 162 16.63 22.35 -17.36
C GLU A 162 16.09 20.91 -17.34
N GLN A 163 16.82 19.98 -16.72
CA GLN A 163 16.40 18.58 -16.55
C GLN A 163 15.42 18.39 -15.39
N LEU A 164 15.40 19.30 -14.42
CA LEU A 164 14.42 19.32 -13.33
C LEU A 164 13.12 20.02 -13.77
N ASP A 165 13.23 21.01 -14.65
CA ASP A 165 12.13 21.75 -15.30
C ASP A 165 11.68 21.13 -16.63
N ALA A 166 12.13 19.89 -16.90
CA ALA A 166 11.89 19.21 -18.17
C ALA A 166 10.40 19.11 -18.48
#